data_AF-A0A1V9G0V7-F1
#
_entry.id   AF-A0A1V9G0V7-F1
#
_cell.length_a   1.000
_cell.length_b   1.000
_cell.length_c   1.000
_cell.angle_alpha   90.00
_cell.angle_beta   90.00
_cell.angle_gamma   90.00
#
_symmetry.space_group_name_H-M   'P 1'
#
loop_
_entity.id
_entity.type
_entity.pdbx_description
1 polymer ?
#
loop_
_entity_poly.entity_id
_entity_poly.type
_entity_poly.pdbx_seq_one_letter_code
_entity_poly.pdbx_strand_id
1 'polypeptide(L)'
;MKLSNDDLHKIAQVKTILENEYRNTNTHSNLARRVRTNESKLRKGFKYVNNKTIYEYLIGVRIEKAKEMLETTDEPVKAIAIKVGCDVSNLVKQFKKTTGMAPLQWRKMHTPDSTHTFMLE
;
A
#
# COMPACT_ATOMS: atom_id res chain seq x y z
N MET A 1 4.08 8.38 -24.68
CA MET A 1 5.33 7.63 -24.41
C MET A 1 5.24 6.32 -25.17
N LYS A 2 6.26 5.92 -25.93
CA LYS A 2 6.29 4.60 -26.58
C LYS A 2 7.03 3.62 -25.67
N LEU A 3 6.42 2.47 -25.37
CA LEU A 3 6.99 1.39 -24.55
C LEU A 3 7.13 0.14 -25.41
N SER A 4 8.24 -0.58 -25.28
CA SER A 4 8.40 -1.91 -25.88
C SER A 4 7.70 -2.98 -25.03
N ASN A 5 7.52 -4.19 -25.60
CA ASN A 5 7.04 -5.34 -24.82
C ASN A 5 7.95 -5.66 -23.63
N ASP A 6 9.27 -5.52 -23.80
CA ASP A 6 10.25 -5.67 -22.72
C ASP A 6 10.03 -4.61 -21.61
N ASP A 7 9.75 -3.36 -21.97
CA ASP A 7 9.44 -2.33 -20.99
C ASP A 7 8.17 -2.64 -20.19
N LEU A 8 7.12 -3.14 -20.86
CA LEU A 8 5.88 -3.55 -20.20
C LEU A 8 6.12 -4.72 -19.24
N HIS A 9 6.93 -5.70 -19.63
CA HIS A 9 7.30 -6.83 -18.78
C HIS A 9 8.06 -6.36 -17.53
N LYS A 10 9.02 -5.45 -17.68
CA LYS A 10 9.76 -4.84 -16.56
C LYS A 10 8.85 -4.05 -15.61
N ILE A 11 7.88 -3.32 -16.14
CA ILE A 11 6.88 -2.60 -15.33
C ILE A 11 6.02 -3.58 -14.53
N ALA A 12 5.59 -4.69 -15.15
CA ALA A 12 4.85 -5.75 -14.47
C ALA A 12 5.69 -6.39 -13.35
N GLN A 13 6.98 -6.67 -13.59
CA GLN A 13 7.88 -7.17 -12.55
C GLN A 13 8.00 -6.20 -11.37
N VAL A 14 8.13 -4.89 -11.62
CA VAL A 14 8.17 -3.90 -10.54
C VAL A 14 6.86 -3.92 -9.74
N LYS A 15 5.71 -4.04 -10.40
CA LYS A 15 4.41 -4.15 -9.71
C LYS A 15 4.40 -5.35 -8.75
N THR A 16 4.82 -6.52 -9.24
CA THR A 16 4.93 -7.74 -8.41
C THR A 16 5.89 -7.57 -7.24
N ILE A 17 7.03 -6.90 -7.44
CA ILE A 17 7.96 -6.58 -6.35
C ILE A 17 7.28 -5.70 -5.29
N LEU A 18 6.56 -4.66 -5.69
CA LEU A 18 5.86 -3.77 -4.74
C LEU A 18 4.76 -4.50 -3.97
N GLU A 19 4.10 -5.48 -4.58
CA GLU A 19 3.04 -6.28 -3.93
C GLU A 19 3.58 -7.30 -2.95
N ASN A 20 4.68 -7.97 -3.28
CA ASN A 20 5.28 -9.01 -2.44
C ASN A 20 6.18 -8.44 -1.34
N GLU A 21 6.83 -7.31 -1.61
CA GLU A 21 7.80 -6.68 -0.72
C GLU A 21 7.32 -5.31 -0.22
N TYR A 22 6.01 -5.14 -0.09
CA TYR A 22 5.38 -3.86 0.24
C TYR A 22 5.92 -3.24 1.55
N ARG A 23 6.41 -4.05 2.49
CA ARG A 23 6.99 -3.58 3.76
C ARG A 23 8.35 -2.91 3.58
N ASN A 24 9.08 -3.27 2.53
CA ASN A 24 10.45 -2.81 2.31
C ASN A 24 10.47 -1.44 1.61
N THR A 25 11.39 -0.59 2.03
CA THR A 25 11.71 0.67 1.34
C THR A 25 12.56 0.37 0.10
N ASN A 26 11.89 0.23 -1.04
CA ASN A 26 12.55 0.06 -2.33
C ASN A 26 12.82 1.42 -2.98
N THR A 27 14.09 1.80 -3.12
CA THR A 27 14.47 3.01 -3.86
C THR A 27 14.22 2.80 -5.36
N HIS A 28 13.96 3.88 -6.10
CA HIS A 28 13.82 3.80 -7.55
C HIS A 28 15.05 3.17 -8.22
N SER A 29 16.25 3.48 -7.70
CA SER A 29 17.52 2.91 -8.15
C SER A 29 17.59 1.39 -7.99
N ASN A 30 17.16 0.89 -6.84
CA ASN A 30 17.11 -0.55 -6.58
C ASN A 30 16.14 -1.25 -7.53
N LEU A 31 14.91 -0.73 -7.66
CA LEU A 31 13.90 -1.29 -8.56
C LEU A 31 14.39 -1.29 -10.02
N ALA A 32 14.98 -0.18 -10.48
CA ALA A 32 15.52 -0.07 -11.83
C ALA A 32 16.64 -1.07 -12.10
N ARG A 33 17.54 -1.27 -11.14
CA ARG A 33 18.61 -2.27 -11.21
C ARG A 33 18.05 -3.69 -11.31
N ARG A 34 17.08 -4.05 -10.45
CA ARG A 34 16.46 -5.39 -10.42
C ARG A 34 15.83 -5.78 -11.75
N VAL A 35 15.17 -4.84 -12.42
CA VAL A 35 14.52 -5.08 -13.72
C VAL A 35 15.36 -4.64 -14.92
N ARG A 36 16.66 -4.36 -14.71
CA ARG A 36 17.63 -4.00 -15.77
C ARG A 36 17.14 -2.87 -16.68
N THR A 37 16.80 -1.73 -16.06
CA THR A 37 16.41 -0.48 -16.74
C THR A 37 17.00 0.74 -16.02
N ASN A 38 16.75 1.95 -16.52
CA ASN A 38 17.10 3.18 -15.83
C ASN A 38 15.90 3.78 -15.07
N GLU A 39 16.18 4.55 -14.01
CA GLU A 39 15.16 5.11 -13.11
C GLU A 39 14.15 6.01 -13.83
N SER A 40 14.60 6.80 -14.80
CA SER A 40 13.75 7.73 -15.55
C SER A 40 12.72 6.98 -16.39
N LYS A 41 13.17 5.96 -17.14
CA LYS A 41 12.31 5.11 -17.95
C LYS A 41 11.36 4.30 -17.09
N LEU A 42 11.85 3.74 -15.97
CA LEU A 42 11.02 3.03 -15.01
C LEU A 42 9.92 3.93 -14.44
N ARG A 43 10.25 5.10 -13.89
CA ARG A 43 9.25 6.01 -13.30
C ARG A 43 8.20 6.47 -14.31
N LYS A 44 8.65 6.91 -15.49
CA LYS A 44 7.74 7.38 -16.55
C LYS A 44 6.86 6.25 -17.07
N GLY A 45 7.45 5.09 -17.34
CA GLY A 45 6.74 3.92 -17.83
C GLY A 45 5.74 3.38 -16.81
N PHE A 46 6.16 3.22 -15.56
CA PHE A 46 5.28 2.75 -14.49
C PHE A 46 4.08 3.67 -14.29
N LYS A 47 4.30 5.00 -14.27
CA LYS A 47 3.21 5.98 -14.19
C LYS A 47 2.30 5.94 -15.41
N TYR A 48 2.87 5.81 -16.61
CA TYR A 48 2.09 5.73 -17.84
C TYR A 48 1.17 4.50 -17.87
N VAL A 49 1.67 3.34 -17.44
CA VAL A 49 0.91 2.07 -17.46
C VAL A 49 -0.10 1.98 -16.31
N ASN A 50 0.26 2.40 -15.10
CA ASN A 50 -0.57 2.20 -13.91
C ASN A 50 -1.38 3.44 -13.50
N ASN A 51 -1.22 4.56 -14.22
CA ASN A 51 -1.74 5.88 -13.87
C ASN A 51 -1.41 6.34 -12.43
N LYS A 52 -0.33 5.79 -11.86
CA LYS A 52 0.14 6.02 -10.50
C LYS A 52 1.66 5.98 -10.48
N THR A 53 2.28 6.86 -9.71
CA THR A 53 3.71 6.71 -9.40
C THR A 53 3.96 5.42 -8.62
N ILE A 54 5.20 4.95 -8.64
CA ILE A 54 5.65 3.79 -7.83
C ILE A 54 5.29 3.97 -6.35
N TYR A 55 5.51 5.18 -5.82
CA TYR A 55 5.17 5.51 -4.43
C TYR A 55 3.66 5.45 -4.18
N GLU A 56 2.84 6.07 -5.02
CA GLU A 56 1.37 6.02 -4.87
C GLU A 56 0.83 4.60 -4.95
N TYR A 57 1.39 3.78 -5.83
CA TYR A 57 1.05 2.37 -5.93
C TYR A 57 1.40 1.61 -4.65
N LEU A 58 2.64 1.75 -4.17
CA LEU A 58 3.11 1.13 -2.94
C LEU A 58 2.28 1.53 -1.72
N ILE A 59 1.96 2.82 -1.60
CA ILE A 59 1.06 3.31 -0.54
C ILE A 59 -0.32 2.65 -0.65
N GLY A 60 -0.87 2.53 -1.85
CA GLY A 60 -2.14 1.81 -2.06
C GLY A 60 -2.10 0.38 -1.51
N VAL A 61 -1.06 -0.39 -1.86
CA VAL A 61 -0.87 -1.76 -1.33
C VAL A 61 -0.80 -1.77 0.20
N ARG A 62 -0.05 -0.84 0.79
CA ARG A 62 0.09 -0.74 2.26
C ARG A 62 -1.22 -0.36 2.95
N ILE A 63 -2.03 0.51 2.34
CA ILE A 63 -3.35 0.89 2.87
C ILE A 63 -4.30 -0.30 2.85
N GLU A 64 -4.33 -1.09 1.77
CA GLU A 64 -5.15 -2.31 1.73
C GLU A 64 -4.73 -3.31 2.82
N LYS A 65 -3.43 -3.50 3.04
CA LYS A 65 -2.94 -4.33 4.15
C LYS A 65 -3.26 -3.75 5.53
N ALA A 66 -3.27 -2.43 5.68
CA ALA A 66 -3.67 -1.80 6.92
C ALA A 66 -5.17 -1.97 7.20
N LYS A 67 -6.03 -1.90 6.17
CA LYS A 67 -7.48 -2.17 6.28
C LYS A 67 -7.72 -3.59 6.78
N GLU A 68 -7.11 -4.58 6.13
CA GLU A 68 -7.18 -5.99 6.56
C GLU A 68 -6.82 -6.15 8.04
N MET A 69 -5.71 -5.55 8.50
CA MET A 69 -5.29 -5.62 9.91
C MET A 69 -6.22 -4.87 10.87
N LEU A 70 -6.79 -3.74 10.46
CA LEU A 70 -7.73 -2.97 11.29
C LEU A 70 -9.06 -3.71 11.50
N GLU A 71 -9.47 -4.49 10.51
CA GLU A 71 -10.72 -5.26 10.50
C GLU A 71 -10.58 -6.60 11.23
N THR A 72 -9.40 -7.21 11.19
CA THR A 72 -9.17 -8.58 11.71
C THR A 72 -8.42 -8.63 13.04
N THR A 73 -7.90 -7.50 13.54
CA THR A 73 -7.09 -7.44 14.77
C THR A 73 -7.36 -6.19 15.60
N ASP A 74 -7.08 -6.29 16.90
CA ASP A 74 -7.10 -5.17 17.86
C ASP A 74 -5.78 -4.41 17.94
N GLU A 75 -4.84 -4.64 17.02
CA GLU A 75 -3.50 -4.06 17.11
C GLU A 75 -3.55 -2.51 17.09
N PRO A 76 -2.71 -1.81 17.90
CA PRO A 76 -2.65 -0.36 17.83
C PRO A 76 -2.23 0.13 16.44
N VAL A 77 -2.78 1.26 15.98
CA VAL A 77 -2.44 1.86 14.67
C VAL A 77 -0.92 2.05 14.50
N LYS A 78 -0.21 2.32 15.60
CA LYS A 78 1.26 2.41 15.61
C LYS A 78 1.93 1.09 15.23
N ALA A 79 1.45 -0.04 15.74
CA ALA A 79 1.98 -1.36 15.39
C ALA A 79 1.67 -1.72 13.93
N ILE A 80 0.44 -1.42 13.48
CA ILE A 80 0.03 -1.63 12.08
C ILE A 80 0.93 -0.81 11.13
N ALA A 81 1.22 0.45 11.44
CA ALA A 81 2.12 1.29 10.64
C ALA A 81 3.49 0.63 10.43
N ILE A 82 4.10 0.14 11.52
CA ILE A 82 5.37 -0.57 11.47
C ILE A 82 5.26 -1.83 10.60
N LYS A 83 4.19 -2.63 10.78
CA LYS A 83 3.97 -3.87 10.03
C LYS A 83 3.77 -3.66 8.52
N VAL A 84 3.16 -2.54 8.12
CA VAL A 84 2.99 -2.20 6.70
C VAL A 84 4.18 -1.40 6.13
N GLY A 85 5.19 -1.08 6.93
CA GLY A 85 6.42 -0.40 6.50
C GLY A 85 6.28 1.13 6.37
N CYS A 86 5.41 1.76 7.14
CA CYS A 86 5.22 3.21 7.19
C CYS A 86 5.43 3.76 8.61
N ASP A 87 5.77 5.04 8.72
CA ASP A 87 5.58 5.75 9.98
C ASP A 87 4.07 6.02 10.22
N VAL A 88 3.72 6.28 11.48
CA VAL A 88 2.32 6.45 11.91
C VAL A 88 1.68 7.67 11.23
N SER A 89 2.41 8.78 11.13
CA SER A 89 1.89 10.03 10.57
C SER A 89 1.57 9.86 9.09
N ASN A 90 2.45 9.20 8.34
CA ASN A 90 2.23 8.89 6.94
C ASN A 90 1.08 7.89 6.77
N LEU A 91 1.01 6.83 7.60
CA LEU A 91 -0.12 5.89 7.55
C LEU A 91 -1.44 6.64 7.74
N VAL A 92 -1.61 7.41 8.82
CA VAL A 92 -2.86 8.12 9.11
C VAL A 92 -3.23 9.08 7.98
N LYS A 93 -2.26 9.86 7.48
CA LYS A 93 -2.48 10.81 6.38
C LYS A 93 -2.91 10.11 5.09
N GLN A 94 -2.19 9.08 4.66
CA GLN A 94 -2.50 8.38 3.42
C GLN A 94 -3.76 7.55 3.55
N PHE A 95 -4.01 6.93 4.70
CA PHE A 95 -5.22 6.15 4.95
C PHE A 95 -6.45 7.04 4.81
N LYS A 96 -6.47 8.21 5.45
CA LYS A 96 -7.56 9.18 5.30
C LYS A 96 -7.71 9.70 3.88
N LYS A 97 -6.59 9.97 3.20
CA LYS A 97 -6.61 10.41 1.79
C LYS A 97 -7.21 9.34 0.86
N THR A 98 -6.91 8.07 1.10
CA THR A 98 -7.32 6.95 0.24
C THR A 98 -8.74 6.46 0.56
N THR A 99 -9.12 6.41 1.84
CA THR A 99 -10.41 5.82 2.28
C THR A 99 -11.47 6.86 2.64
N GLY A 100 -11.09 8.13 2.80
CA GLY A 100 -11.94 9.19 3.34
C GLY A 100 -12.02 9.23 4.87
N MET A 101 -11.46 8.25 5.58
CA MET A 101 -11.64 8.08 7.04
C MET A 101 -10.33 7.85 7.77
N ALA A 102 -10.27 8.18 9.07
CA ALA A 102 -9.10 7.84 9.88
C ALA A 102 -9.07 6.33 10.21
N PRO A 103 -7.89 5.72 10.43
CA PRO A 103 -7.77 4.28 10.74
C PRO A 103 -8.66 3.79 11.90
N LEU A 104 -8.75 4.59 12.98
CA LEU A 104 -9.60 4.23 14.13
C LEU A 104 -11.09 4.31 13.82
N GLN A 105 -11.51 5.23 12.94
CA GLN A 105 -12.89 5.30 12.47
C GLN A 105 -13.21 4.11 11.58
N TRP A 106 -12.27 3.73 10.71
CA TRP A 106 -12.39 2.52 9.87
C TRP A 106 -12.62 1.28 10.72
N ARG A 107 -11.77 1.04 11.74
CA ARG A 107 -11.92 -0.08 12.67
C ARG A 107 -13.32 -0.13 13.27
N LYS A 108 -13.77 0.97 13.90
CA LYS A 108 -15.08 1.03 14.56
C LYS A 108 -16.26 0.67 13.66
N MET A 109 -16.19 0.96 12.36
CA MET A 109 -17.26 0.62 11.43
C MET A 109 -17.23 -0.83 10.94
N HIS A 110 -16.08 -1.51 11.04
CA HIS A 110 -15.89 -2.83 10.44
C HIS A 110 -15.56 -3.93 11.44
N THR A 111 -15.32 -3.60 12.71
CA THR A 111 -15.39 -4.57 13.80
C THR A 111 -16.85 -4.73 14.21
N PRO A 112 -17.44 -5.95 14.15
CA PRO A 112 -18.76 -6.17 14.73
C PRO A 112 -18.71 -5.77 16.20
N ASP A 113 -19.65 -4.92 16.60
CA ASP A 113 -19.72 -4.39 17.96
C ASP A 113 -19.87 -5.56 18.95
N SER A 114 -18.81 -5.87 19.69
CA SER A 114 -18.86 -6.86 20.78
C SER A 114 -19.75 -6.41 21.96
N THR A 115 -20.45 -5.28 21.85
CA THR A 115 -21.26 -4.70 22.93
C THR A 115 -22.78 -4.98 22.82
N HIS A 116 -23.22 -5.94 21.99
CA HIS A 116 -24.63 -6.35 21.95
C HIS A 116 -24.88 -7.86 21.99
N THR A 117 -24.11 -8.60 22.79
CA THR A 117 -24.37 -10.03 23.10
C THR A 117 -24.68 -10.26 24.59
N PHE A 118 -25.08 -9.21 25.30
CA PHE A 118 -25.68 -9.33 26.64
C PHE A 118 -26.99 -8.55 26.66
N MET A 119 -28.02 -9.07 26.01
CA MET A 119 -29.45 -8.92 26.36
C MET A 119 -30.22 -9.92 25.49
N LEU A 120 -31.16 -10.65 26.13
CA LEU A 120 -32.02 -11.75 25.64
C LEU A 120 -31.30 -13.12 25.66
N GLU A 121 -31.60 -14.10 26.53
CA GLU A 121 -32.62 -14.35 27.57
C GLU A 121 -31.96 -15.09 28.74
#